data_AF-A0A9Y2NC20-F1
#
_entry.id   AF-A0A9Y2NC20-F1
#
_cell.length_a   1.000
_cell.length_b   1.000
_cell.length_c   1.000
_cell.angle_alpha   90.00
_cell.angle_beta   90.00
_cell.angle_gamma   90.00
#
_symmetry.space_group_name_H-M   'P 1'
#
loop_
_entity.id
_entity.type
_entity.pdbx_description
1 polymer ?
#
loop_
_entity_poly.entity_id
_entity_poly.type
_entity_poly.pdbx_seq_one_letter_code
_entity_poly.pdbx_strand_id
1 'polypeptide(L)'
;MNGSQPATDLTTVLAGDHRQLDRLCTEIELGQGSPENRKDLADHLIAELVRHAVAEESFLDGEGDLTEAEGLMRELEGAGPQETRFERLLGGLIRAVRRHVRDEGPAAVRRVRLTCSPERRAELGKEVLAIRDAAATLPHPDLSDRMPQADQLWPGPGFVDRARAALRQAAGSHGEAPASG
;
A
#
# COMPACT_ATOMS: atom_id res chain seq x y z
N MET A 1 -30.04 7.86 9.72
CA MET A 1 -29.29 9.06 9.31
C MET A 1 -28.21 8.60 8.34
N ASN A 2 -28.41 8.78 7.03
CA ASN A 2 -27.39 8.50 6.02
C ASN A 2 -26.57 9.78 5.80
N GLY A 3 -25.61 10.05 6.67
CA GLY A 3 -24.59 11.06 6.42
C GLY A 3 -23.53 10.46 5.49
N SER A 4 -23.20 11.15 4.40
CA SER A 4 -22.04 10.79 3.58
C SER A 4 -20.81 10.67 4.47
N GLN A 5 -20.10 9.54 4.38
CA GLN A 5 -18.89 9.33 5.19
C GLN A 5 -17.83 10.36 4.77
N PRO A 6 -17.12 10.98 5.72
CA PRO A 6 -16.06 11.91 5.39
C PRO A 6 -14.93 11.19 4.64
N ALA A 7 -14.23 11.93 3.76
CA ALA A 7 -13.08 11.41 3.01
C ALA A 7 -11.96 10.87 3.92
N THR A 8 -11.93 11.34 5.17
CA THR A 8 -10.97 10.96 6.20
C THR A 8 -11.47 9.84 7.13
N ASP A 9 -12.65 9.25 6.91
CA ASP A 9 -13.05 8.04 7.64
C ASP A 9 -12.18 6.86 7.18
N LEU A 10 -11.60 6.11 8.13
CA LEU A 10 -10.74 4.97 7.84
C LEU A 10 -11.35 3.99 6.83
N THR A 11 -12.65 3.70 6.91
CA THR A 11 -13.31 2.79 5.96
C THR A 11 -13.38 3.35 4.55
N THR A 12 -13.47 4.67 4.41
CA THR A 12 -13.38 5.37 3.12
C THR A 12 -11.96 5.28 2.56
N VAL A 13 -10.95 5.47 3.41
CA VAL A 13 -9.51 5.39 3.05
C VAL A 13 -9.17 3.97 2.56
N LEU A 14 -9.43 2.94 3.36
CA LEU A 14 -9.15 1.54 3.01
C LEU A 14 -9.88 1.10 1.73
N ALA A 15 -11.15 1.46 1.60
CA ALA A 15 -11.89 1.16 0.37
C ALA A 15 -11.33 1.91 -0.85
N GLY A 16 -10.72 3.09 -0.64
CA GLY A 16 -9.95 3.81 -1.64
C GLY A 16 -8.70 3.06 -2.07
N ASP A 17 -7.89 2.63 -1.11
CA ASP A 17 -6.65 1.88 -1.34
C ASP A 17 -6.94 0.57 -2.10
N HIS A 18 -7.97 -0.19 -1.68
CA HIS A 18 -8.42 -1.39 -2.40
C HIS A 18 -8.75 -1.12 -3.87
N ARG A 19 -9.44 -0.01 -4.16
CA ARG A 19 -9.75 0.37 -5.55
C ARG A 19 -8.50 0.74 -6.33
N GLN A 20 -7.53 1.41 -5.70
CA GLN A 20 -6.27 1.78 -6.35
C GLN A 20 -5.44 0.53 -6.67
N LEU A 21 -5.26 -0.38 -5.72
CA LEU A 21 -4.58 -1.65 -5.91
C LEU A 21 -5.22 -2.49 -7.03
N ASP A 22 -6.55 -2.57 -7.06
CA ASP A 22 -7.28 -3.31 -8.09
C ASP A 22 -7.16 -2.68 -9.49
N ARG A 23 -7.11 -1.34 -9.58
CA ARG A 23 -6.84 -0.62 -10.83
C ARG A 23 -5.44 -0.90 -11.34
N LEU A 24 -4.42 -0.82 -10.48
CA LEU A 24 -3.03 -1.11 -10.86
C LEU A 24 -2.86 -2.55 -11.34
N CYS A 25 -3.50 -3.52 -10.66
CA CYS A 25 -3.54 -4.89 -11.14
C CYS A 25 -4.13 -4.98 -12.56
N THR A 26 -5.22 -4.26 -12.81
CA THR A 26 -5.88 -4.24 -14.13
C THR A 26 -5.00 -3.57 -15.19
N GLU A 27 -4.35 -2.46 -14.87
CA GLU A 27 -3.43 -1.76 -15.78
C GLU A 27 -2.22 -2.63 -16.16
N ILE A 28 -1.64 -3.33 -15.19
CA ILE A 28 -0.58 -4.31 -15.43
C ILE A 28 -1.11 -5.44 -16.33
N GLU A 29 -2.28 -6.01 -16.06
CA GLU A 29 -2.85 -7.10 -16.88
C GLU A 29 -3.14 -6.68 -18.33
N LEU A 30 -3.48 -5.42 -18.58
CA LEU A 30 -3.69 -4.89 -19.95
C LEU A 30 -2.43 -4.99 -20.81
N GLY A 31 -1.25 -5.11 -20.19
CA GLY A 31 -0.02 -5.46 -20.90
C GLY A 31 0.49 -4.40 -21.87
N GLN A 32 0.14 -3.13 -21.64
CA GLN A 32 0.58 -2.02 -22.48
C GLN A 32 1.98 -1.54 -22.06
N GLY A 33 2.77 -1.10 -23.03
CA GLY A 33 4.12 -0.54 -22.79
C GLY A 33 5.26 -1.53 -22.99
N SER A 34 6.48 -1.10 -22.67
CA SER A 34 7.68 -1.95 -22.72
C SER A 34 7.79 -2.85 -21.47
N PRO A 35 8.67 -3.87 -21.48
CA PRO A 35 8.98 -4.65 -20.27
C PRO A 35 9.40 -3.75 -19.08
N GLU A 36 10.12 -2.67 -19.35
CA GLU A 36 10.55 -1.70 -18.34
C GLU A 36 9.35 -0.94 -17.76
N ASN A 37 8.43 -0.43 -18.61
CA ASN A 37 7.20 0.20 -18.11
C ASN A 37 6.38 -0.74 -17.23
N ARG A 38 6.34 -2.02 -17.61
CA ARG A 38 5.63 -3.05 -16.85
C ARG A 38 6.28 -3.32 -15.49
N LYS A 39 7.62 -3.26 -15.41
CA LYS A 39 8.34 -3.31 -14.13
C LYS A 39 8.09 -2.07 -13.29
N ASP A 40 8.06 -0.88 -13.87
CA ASP A 40 7.74 0.34 -13.14
C ASP A 40 6.33 0.27 -12.51
N LEU A 41 5.35 -0.26 -13.26
CA LEU A 41 3.99 -0.49 -12.73
C LEU A 41 3.97 -1.56 -11.62
N ALA A 42 4.74 -2.64 -11.76
CA ALA A 42 4.87 -3.65 -10.72
C ALA A 42 5.50 -3.08 -9.45
N ASP A 43 6.57 -2.29 -9.57
CA ASP A 43 7.24 -1.64 -8.46
C ASP A 43 6.31 -0.61 -7.77
N HIS A 44 5.48 0.10 -8.56
CA HIS A 44 4.43 0.96 -8.02
C HIS A 44 3.35 0.18 -7.26
N LEU A 45 2.87 -0.95 -7.80
CA LEU A 45 1.94 -1.83 -7.10
C LEU A 45 2.51 -2.32 -5.76
N ILE A 46 3.79 -2.70 -5.72
CA ILE A 46 4.49 -3.10 -4.49
C ILE A 46 4.50 -1.94 -3.48
N ALA A 47 4.84 -0.73 -3.92
CA ALA A 47 4.85 0.45 -3.05
C ALA A 47 3.46 0.72 -2.45
N GLU A 48 2.42 0.68 -3.29
CA GLU A 48 1.03 0.88 -2.86
C GLU A 48 0.58 -0.20 -1.86
N LEU A 49 0.96 -1.45 -2.11
CA LEU A 49 0.59 -2.58 -1.24
C LEU A 49 1.28 -2.49 0.13
N VAL A 50 2.56 -2.11 0.18
CA VAL A 50 3.27 -1.92 1.47
C VAL A 50 2.64 -0.78 2.26
N ARG A 51 2.28 0.33 1.61
CA ARG A 51 1.56 1.44 2.25
C ARG A 51 0.22 0.99 2.84
N HIS A 52 -0.54 0.23 2.08
CA HIS A 52 -1.82 -0.32 2.51
C HIS A 52 -1.64 -1.28 3.71
N ALA A 53 -0.67 -2.20 3.64
CA ALA A 53 -0.37 -3.14 4.72
C ALA A 53 -0.03 -2.44 6.04
N VAL A 54 0.83 -1.42 6.00
CA VAL A 54 1.21 -0.67 7.21
C VAL A 54 0.02 0.11 7.77
N ALA A 55 -0.87 0.63 6.92
CA ALA A 55 -2.10 1.26 7.40
C ALA A 55 -3.01 0.28 8.16
N GLU A 56 -3.10 -0.96 7.67
CA GLU A 56 -3.89 -2.03 8.29
C GLU A 56 -3.31 -2.55 9.62
N GLU A 57 -1.98 -2.52 9.79
CA GLU A 57 -1.30 -2.90 11.04
C GLU A 57 -1.81 -2.10 12.25
N SER A 58 -2.16 -0.82 12.08
CA SER A 58 -2.63 0.04 13.18
C SER A 58 -3.98 -0.37 13.78
N PHE A 59 -4.73 -1.31 13.18
CA PHE A 59 -6.05 -1.69 13.68
C PHE A 59 -6.48 -3.15 13.47
N LEU A 60 -5.79 -3.95 12.66
CA LEU A 60 -6.15 -5.36 12.41
C LEU A 60 -5.35 -6.39 13.22
N ASP A 61 -4.46 -6.01 14.14
CA ASP A 61 -3.63 -6.95 14.94
C ASP A 61 -2.99 -8.08 14.08
N GLY A 62 -2.64 -7.76 12.82
CA GLY A 62 -2.05 -8.72 11.88
C GLY A 62 -3.03 -9.67 11.17
N GLU A 63 -4.35 -9.47 11.24
CA GLU A 63 -5.34 -10.31 10.54
C GLU A 63 -5.38 -10.10 9.00
N GLY A 64 -4.57 -9.19 8.45
CA GLY A 64 -4.33 -9.09 7.01
C GLY A 64 -3.14 -9.97 6.62
N ASP A 65 -3.39 -11.24 6.29
CA ASP A 65 -2.33 -12.17 5.88
C ASP A 65 -1.81 -11.83 4.47
N LEU A 66 -0.93 -10.84 4.39
CA LEU A 66 -0.18 -10.49 3.20
C LEU A 66 1.10 -11.34 3.04
N THR A 67 1.30 -12.40 3.82
CA THR A 67 2.55 -13.17 3.83
C THR A 67 2.89 -13.73 2.44
N GLU A 68 1.89 -14.25 1.71
CA GLU A 68 2.09 -14.70 0.32
C GLU A 68 2.52 -13.55 -0.59
N ALA A 69 1.83 -12.41 -0.50
CA ALA A 69 2.15 -11.23 -1.29
C ALA A 69 3.57 -10.74 -0.95
N GLU A 70 3.95 -10.70 0.33
CA GLU A 70 5.28 -10.28 0.77
C GLU A 70 6.41 -11.13 0.20
N GLY A 71 6.26 -12.45 0.17
CA GLY A 71 7.23 -13.33 -0.47
C GLY A 71 7.41 -12.98 -1.95
N LEU A 72 6.29 -12.84 -2.66
CA LEU A 72 6.28 -12.51 -4.09
C LEU A 72 6.88 -11.12 -4.38
N MET A 73 6.58 -10.11 -3.55
CA MET A 73 7.16 -8.78 -3.66
C MET A 73 8.69 -8.83 -3.54
N ARG A 74 9.22 -9.55 -2.55
CA ARG A 74 10.67 -9.70 -2.34
C ARG A 74 11.36 -10.41 -3.50
N GLU A 75 10.74 -11.45 -4.06
CA GLU A 75 11.29 -12.13 -5.22
C GLU A 75 11.28 -11.24 -6.48
N LEU A 76 10.25 -10.38 -6.63
CA LEU A 76 10.15 -9.41 -7.73
C LEU A 76 11.23 -8.32 -7.67
N GLU A 77 11.70 -7.91 -6.49
CA GLU A 77 12.78 -6.91 -6.33
C GLU A 77 14.05 -7.28 -7.11
N GLY A 78 14.35 -8.59 -7.17
CA GLY A 78 15.51 -9.14 -7.85
C GLY A 78 15.23 -9.66 -9.26
N ALA A 79 14.01 -9.54 -9.77
CA ALA A 79 13.65 -10.04 -11.09
C ALA A 79 13.72 -8.90 -12.14
N GLY A 80 14.56 -9.08 -13.15
CA GLY A 80 14.60 -8.16 -14.29
C GLY A 80 13.34 -8.28 -15.17
N PRO A 81 12.95 -7.19 -15.86
CA PRO A 81 11.70 -7.13 -16.63
C PRO A 81 11.63 -8.12 -17.80
N GLN A 82 12.78 -8.59 -18.29
CA GLN A 82 12.88 -9.52 -19.41
C GLN A 82 13.03 -10.98 -18.96
N GLU A 83 13.08 -11.23 -17.65
CA GLU A 83 13.27 -12.57 -17.12
C GLU A 83 11.95 -13.35 -17.10
N THR A 84 11.97 -14.62 -17.52
CA THR A 84 10.76 -15.47 -17.48
C THR A 84 10.18 -15.64 -16.06
N ARG A 85 11.00 -15.50 -15.02
CA ARG A 85 10.51 -15.53 -13.64
C ARG A 85 9.67 -14.30 -13.29
N PHE A 86 9.95 -13.14 -13.88
CA PHE A 86 9.25 -11.88 -13.58
C PHE A 86 7.75 -12.01 -13.84
N GLU A 87 7.34 -12.46 -15.04
CA GLU A 87 5.91 -12.58 -15.37
C GLU A 87 5.18 -13.61 -14.49
N ARG A 88 5.83 -14.71 -14.10
CA ARG A 88 5.24 -15.69 -13.18
C ARG A 88 5.02 -15.11 -11.80
N LEU A 89 6.03 -14.42 -11.25
CA LEU A 89 5.96 -13.79 -9.93
C LEU A 89 4.93 -12.67 -9.92
N LEU A 90 4.92 -11.82 -10.95
CA LEU A 90 3.96 -10.73 -11.11
C LEU A 90 2.53 -11.24 -11.20
N GLY A 91 2.29 -12.29 -11.99
CA GLY A 91 0.97 -12.94 -12.05
C GLY A 91 0.56 -13.54 -10.70
N GLY A 92 1.51 -14.04 -9.91
CA GLY A 92 1.28 -14.46 -8.53
C GLY A 92 0.84 -13.29 -7.64
N LEU A 93 1.59 -12.18 -7.68
CA LEU A 93 1.34 -11.01 -6.86
C LEU A 93 -0.04 -10.42 -7.16
N ILE A 94 -0.40 -10.29 -8.44
CA ILE A 94 -1.71 -9.81 -8.89
C ILE A 94 -2.85 -10.66 -8.31
N ARG A 95 -2.71 -11.99 -8.33
CA ARG A 95 -3.73 -12.89 -7.74
C ARG A 95 -3.85 -12.70 -6.23
N ALA A 96 -2.71 -12.62 -5.53
CA ALA A 96 -2.70 -12.40 -4.09
C ALA A 96 -3.35 -11.06 -3.71
N VAL A 97 -3.01 -9.98 -4.42
CA VAL A 97 -3.61 -8.65 -4.21
C VAL A 97 -5.11 -8.67 -4.50
N ARG A 98 -5.56 -9.29 -5.60
CA ARG A 98 -6.98 -9.37 -5.91
C ARG A 98 -7.77 -10.13 -4.86
N ARG A 99 -7.23 -11.24 -4.33
CA ARG A 99 -7.85 -11.99 -3.22
C ARG A 99 -7.97 -11.10 -1.97
N HIS A 100 -6.89 -10.42 -1.59
CA HIS A 100 -6.88 -9.48 -0.46
C HIS A 100 -7.97 -8.40 -0.63
N VAL A 101 -7.99 -7.68 -1.75
CA VAL A 101 -8.88 -6.50 -1.90
C VAL A 101 -10.33 -6.85 -2.26
N ARG A 102 -10.58 -7.97 -2.97
CA ARG A 102 -11.92 -8.35 -3.45
C ARG A 102 -12.62 -9.33 -2.53
N ASP A 103 -11.89 -10.31 -1.99
CA ASP A 103 -12.49 -11.41 -1.23
C ASP A 103 -12.49 -11.09 0.28
N GLU A 104 -11.36 -10.61 0.80
CA GLU A 104 -11.15 -10.40 2.24
C GLU A 104 -11.49 -8.95 2.66
N GLY A 105 -11.04 -7.98 1.87
CA GLY A 105 -11.14 -6.54 2.12
C GLY A 105 -12.55 -6.04 2.47
N PRO A 106 -13.62 -6.43 1.74
CA PRO A 106 -14.97 -6.01 2.07
C PRO A 106 -15.44 -6.49 3.44
N ALA A 107 -15.00 -7.66 3.89
CA ALA A 107 -15.30 -8.18 5.22
C ALA A 107 -14.53 -7.41 6.30
N ALA A 108 -13.25 -7.09 6.06
CA ALA A 108 -12.43 -6.28 6.96
C ALA A 108 -13.01 -4.86 7.15
N VAL A 109 -13.32 -4.15 6.06
CA VAL A 109 -13.93 -2.80 6.11
C VAL A 109 -15.27 -2.81 6.85
N ARG A 110 -16.09 -3.85 6.63
CA ARG A 110 -17.36 -4.02 7.36
C ARG A 110 -17.10 -4.23 8.85
N ARG A 111 -16.10 -5.04 9.23
CA ARG A 111 -15.75 -5.29 10.62
C ARG A 111 -15.36 -4.00 11.34
N VAL A 112 -14.46 -3.20 10.76
CA VAL A 112 -14.07 -1.88 11.28
C VAL A 112 -15.28 -0.97 11.49
N ARG A 113 -16.23 -0.95 10.55
CA ARG A 113 -17.44 -0.14 10.68
C ARG A 113 -18.34 -0.58 11.84
N LEU A 114 -18.35 -1.87 12.18
CA LEU A 114 -19.17 -2.44 13.24
C LEU A 114 -18.51 -2.34 14.62
N THR A 115 -17.18 -2.41 14.69
CA THR A 115 -16.44 -2.48 15.96
C THR A 115 -15.86 -1.14 16.41
N CYS A 116 -15.68 -0.16 15.52
CA CYS A 116 -15.12 1.15 15.85
C CYS A 116 -16.18 2.24 15.81
N SER A 117 -16.14 3.19 16.74
CA SER A 117 -17.00 4.38 16.70
C SER A 117 -16.68 5.28 15.49
N PRO A 118 -17.63 6.10 15.01
CA PRO A 118 -17.37 7.07 13.93
C PRO A 118 -16.20 8.01 14.23
N GLU A 119 -16.07 8.48 15.46
CA GLU A 119 -15.01 9.40 15.90
C GLU A 119 -13.65 8.72 15.81
N ARG A 120 -13.54 7.47 16.30
CA ARG A 120 -12.31 6.69 16.25
C ARG A 120 -11.90 6.38 14.81
N ARG A 121 -12.86 6.05 13.93
CA ARG A 121 -12.57 5.85 12.49
C ARG A 121 -12.08 7.12 11.81
N ALA A 122 -12.62 8.28 12.17
CA ALA A 122 -12.18 9.56 11.62
C ALA A 122 -10.77 9.96 12.11
N GLU A 123 -10.42 9.61 13.36
CA GLU A 123 -9.07 9.78 13.89
C GLU A 123 -8.06 8.87 13.18
N LEU A 124 -8.34 7.57 13.13
CA LEU A 124 -7.48 6.59 12.47
C LEU A 124 -7.29 6.89 10.97
N GLY A 125 -8.35 7.31 10.27
CA GLY A 125 -8.21 7.66 8.86
C GLY A 125 -7.34 8.89 8.64
N LYS A 126 -7.34 9.88 9.54
CA LYS A 126 -6.40 11.01 9.48
C LYS A 126 -4.96 10.57 9.74
N GLU A 127 -4.75 9.67 10.69
CA GLU A 127 -3.43 9.12 11.02
C GLU A 127 -2.83 8.37 9.83
N VAL A 128 -3.61 7.47 9.20
CA VAL A 128 -3.20 6.74 7.99
C VAL A 128 -2.83 7.70 6.86
N LEU A 129 -3.65 8.74 6.62
CA LEU A 129 -3.38 9.73 5.58
C LEU A 129 -2.10 10.54 5.88
N ALA A 130 -1.86 10.91 7.14
CA ALA A 130 -0.65 11.64 7.54
C ALA A 130 0.61 10.79 7.34
N ILE A 131 0.57 9.51 7.73
CA ILE A 131 1.68 8.55 7.52
C ILE A 131 1.99 8.43 6.02
N ARG A 132 0.95 8.32 5.19
CA ARG A 132 1.10 8.22 3.72
C ARG A 132 1.78 9.46 3.15
N ASP A 133 1.32 10.65 3.53
CA ASP A 133 1.83 11.91 3.00
C ASP A 133 3.28 12.16 3.47
N ALA A 134 3.64 11.75 4.70
CA ALA A 134 5.00 11.79 5.21
C ALA A 134 5.95 10.78 4.50
N ALA A 135 5.41 9.65 4.05
CA ALA A 135 6.14 8.59 3.33
C ALA A 135 6.11 8.76 1.80
N ALA A 136 5.78 9.95 1.28
CA ALA A 136 5.78 10.28 -0.15
C ALA A 136 7.15 10.13 -0.85
N THR A 137 8.18 9.69 -0.13
CA THR A 137 9.51 9.27 -0.64
C THR A 137 9.50 7.91 -1.35
N LEU A 138 8.35 7.23 -1.41
CA LEU A 138 8.18 6.00 -2.19
C LEU A 138 7.92 6.30 -3.68
N PRO A 139 8.43 5.45 -4.59
CA PRO A 139 8.32 5.68 -6.02
C PRO A 139 6.86 5.66 -6.45
N HIS A 140 6.43 6.76 -7.05
CA HIS A 140 5.18 6.88 -7.80
C HIS A 140 5.55 7.17 -9.27
N PRO A 141 4.98 6.47 -10.26
CA PRO A 141 5.31 6.66 -11.67
C PRO A 141 5.26 8.12 -12.12
N ASP A 142 4.22 8.86 -11.68
CA ASP A 142 4.06 10.30 -11.96
C ASP A 142 5.06 11.22 -11.24
N LEU A 143 5.83 10.72 -10.27
CA LEU A 143 6.79 11.50 -9.47
C LEU A 143 8.26 11.20 -9.81
N SER A 144 8.55 10.18 -10.64
CA SER A 144 9.92 9.76 -10.98
C SER A 144 10.81 10.89 -11.51
N ASP A 145 10.23 11.84 -12.27
CA ASP A 145 10.97 12.97 -12.86
C ASP A 145 11.13 14.19 -11.92
N ARG A 146 10.45 14.20 -10.76
CA ARG A 146 10.30 15.41 -9.92
C ARG A 146 11.03 15.36 -8.58
N MET A 147 11.71 14.26 -8.24
CA MET A 147 12.37 14.09 -6.94
C MET A 147 13.91 13.94 -7.05
N PRO A 148 14.69 14.49 -6.09
CA PRO A 148 16.13 14.26 -6.01
C PRO A 148 16.47 12.77 -5.78
N GLN A 149 17.47 12.25 -6.50
CA GLN A 149 17.86 10.83 -6.44
C GLN A 149 18.29 10.32 -5.05
N ALA A 150 18.81 11.21 -4.19
CA ALA A 150 19.26 10.85 -2.85
C ALA A 150 18.12 10.58 -1.86
N ASP A 151 16.90 11.05 -2.16
CA ASP A 151 15.71 10.93 -1.31
C ASP A 151 14.74 9.83 -1.79
N GLN A 152 15.09 9.10 -2.85
CA GLN A 152 14.26 8.06 -3.44
C GLN A 152 14.53 6.70 -2.80
N LEU A 153 13.48 6.10 -2.22
CA LEU A 153 13.46 4.66 -1.96
C LEU A 153 13.27 3.91 -3.28
N TRP A 154 14.32 3.90 -4.12
CA TRP A 154 14.24 3.32 -5.47
C TRP A 154 13.96 1.81 -5.41
N PRO A 155 13.16 1.25 -6.35
CA PRO A 155 12.94 -0.18 -6.45
C PRO A 155 14.25 -0.96 -6.66
N GLY A 156 14.40 -2.07 -5.94
CA GLY A 156 15.62 -2.89 -5.95
C GLY A 156 15.73 -3.73 -4.68
N PRO A 157 16.81 -4.50 -4.50
CA PRO A 157 16.95 -5.40 -3.35
C PRO A 157 16.72 -4.70 -2.01
N GLY A 158 15.85 -5.26 -1.17
CA GLY A 158 15.46 -4.74 0.14
C GLY A 158 14.48 -3.57 0.10
N PHE A 159 13.86 -3.27 -1.03
CA PHE A 159 12.91 -2.17 -1.18
C PHE A 159 11.70 -2.30 -0.25
N VAL A 160 11.05 -3.48 -0.20
CA VAL A 160 9.89 -3.76 0.64
C VAL A 160 10.19 -3.48 2.11
N ASP A 161 11.35 -3.94 2.59
CA ASP A 161 11.78 -3.73 3.97
C ASP A 161 12.04 -2.26 4.27
N ARG A 162 12.75 -1.54 3.38
CA ARG A 162 13.02 -0.11 3.56
C ARG A 162 11.73 0.72 3.52
N ALA A 163 10.84 0.41 2.58
CA ALA A 163 9.54 1.07 2.44
C ALA A 163 8.71 0.91 3.72
N ARG A 164 8.60 -0.33 4.21
CA ARG A 164 7.91 -0.65 5.46
C ARG A 164 8.55 0.06 6.66
N ALA A 165 9.88 0.05 6.76
CA ALA A 165 10.60 0.70 7.84
C ALA A 165 10.40 2.23 7.84
N ALA A 166 10.38 2.86 6.67
CA ALA A 166 10.12 4.29 6.53
C ALA A 166 8.68 4.66 6.96
N LEU A 167 7.69 3.88 6.52
CA LEU A 167 6.29 4.07 6.91
C LEU A 167 6.08 3.89 8.41
N ARG A 168 6.73 2.89 9.02
CA ARG A 168 6.67 2.68 10.48
C ARG A 168 7.36 3.80 11.27
N GLN A 169 8.47 4.33 10.78
CA GLN A 169 9.12 5.50 11.39
C GLN A 169 8.19 6.73 11.34
N ALA A 170 7.53 6.97 10.21
CA ALA A 170 6.54 8.03 10.09
C ALA A 170 5.38 7.82 11.08
N ALA A 171 4.85 6.59 11.19
CA ALA A 171 3.82 6.24 12.17
C ALA A 171 4.26 6.48 13.62
N GLY A 172 5.49 6.07 13.97
CA GLY A 172 6.05 6.28 15.31
C GLY A 172 6.27 7.76 15.66
N SER A 173 6.69 8.58 14.68
CA SER A 173 6.89 10.02 14.88
C SER A 173 5.59 10.80 15.10
N HIS A 174 4.45 10.28 14.63
CA HIS A 174 3.12 10.85 14.88
C HIS A 174 2.52 10.42 16.23
N GLY A 175 3.10 9.42 16.90
CA GLY A 175 2.68 8.94 18.23
C GLY A 175 3.26 9.72 19.41
N GLU A 176 4.30 10.53 19.21
CA GLU A 176 4.86 11.44 20.23
C GLU A 176 4.29 12.86 20.06
N ALA A 177 3.07 13.10 20.55
CA ALA A 177 2.66 14.46 20.88
C ALA A 177 3.36 14.89 22.18
N PRO A 178 3.94 16.10 22.28
CA PRO A 178 4.63 16.53 23.50
C PRO A 178 3.62 16.62 24.65
N ALA A 179 3.92 15.91 25.74
CA ALA A 179 3.27 16.15 27.03
C ALA A 179 3.42 17.64 27.36
N SER A 180 2.32 18.38 27.27
CA SER A 180 2.28 19.78 27.67
C SER A 180 2.46 19.82 29.19
N GLY A 181 3.61 20.32 29.62
CA GLY A 181 3.85 20.84 30.97
C GLY A 181 3.42 22.29 31.07
#